data_AF-A0A182XYN3-F1
#
_entry.id   AF-A0A182XYN3-F1
#
_cell.length_a   1.000
_cell.length_b   1.000
_cell.length_c   1.000
_cell.angle_alpha   90.00
_cell.angle_beta   90.00
_cell.angle_gamma   90.00
#
_symmetry.space_group_name_H-M   'P 1'
#
loop_
_entity.id
_entity.type
_entity.pdbx_description
1 polymer ?
#
loop_
_entity_poly.entity_id
_entity_poly.type
_entity_poly.pdbx_seq_one_letter_code
_entity_poly.pdbx_strand_id
1 'polypeptide(L)'
;MHVKKRQQRVTMIMESKHIEYTVIDITEPGQEAEKDFMQTNAQHKGCTISDPNPRHALPPQLFNDTEYCGDYDDFDMANEVDNLEVFLKLAAPAAPEPEHKNGDDSAPPATAADDEDENKENKTEDNGAAGDAAGAETTEGANEV
;
A
#
# COMPACT_ATOMS: atom_id res chain seq x y z
N MET A 1 13.33 4.22 8.82
CA MET A 1 13.60 2.77 9.05
C MET A 1 12.58 1.85 8.38
N HIS A 2 11.38 2.31 8.01
CA HIS A 2 10.34 1.46 7.42
C HIS A 2 10.72 0.89 6.04
N VAL A 3 11.35 1.68 5.17
CA VAL A 3 11.78 1.24 3.83
C VAL A 3 12.74 0.05 3.88
N LYS A 4 13.78 0.08 4.72
CA LYS A 4 14.73 -1.04 4.87
C LYS A 4 14.05 -2.31 5.39
N LYS A 5 13.11 -2.19 6.34
CA LYS A 5 12.33 -3.33 6.84
C LYS A 5 11.46 -3.94 5.73
N ARG A 6 10.83 -3.10 4.91
CA ARG A 6 10.03 -3.52 3.76
C ARG A 6 10.87 -4.26 2.72
N GLN A 7 12.02 -3.70 2.33
CA GLN A 7 12.96 -4.37 1.41
C GLN A 7 13.39 -5.74 1.94
N GLN A 8 13.84 -5.81 3.19
CA GLN A 8 14.26 -7.06 3.82
C GLN A 8 13.13 -8.11 3.86
N ARG A 9 11.90 -7.67 4.16
CA ARG A 9 10.73 -8.57 4.19
C ARG A 9 10.40 -9.12 2.81
N VAL A 10 10.47 -8.29 1.75
CA VAL A 10 10.29 -8.76 0.36
C VAL A 10 11.31 -9.84 0.02
N THR A 11 12.59 -9.61 0.31
CA THR A 11 13.67 -10.59 0.11
C THR A 11 13.40 -11.91 0.83
N MET A 12 13.03 -11.86 2.12
CA MET A 12 12.71 -13.07 2.90
C MET A 12 11.54 -13.87 2.33
N ILE A 13 10.50 -13.19 1.85
CA ILE A 13 9.32 -13.84 1.26
C ILE A 13 9.67 -14.48 -0.08
N MET A 14 10.42 -13.76 -0.94
CA MET A 14 10.89 -14.30 -2.22
C MET A 14 11.73 -15.57 -2.04
N GLU A 15 12.66 -15.56 -1.06
CA GLU A 15 13.47 -16.73 -0.71
C GLU A 15 12.61 -17.90 -0.20
N SER A 16 11.63 -17.63 0.65
CA SER A 16 10.70 -18.64 1.19
C SER A 16 9.86 -19.30 0.10
N LYS A 17 9.42 -18.54 -0.90
CA LYS A 17 8.63 -19.03 -2.04
C LYS A 17 9.50 -19.61 -3.17
N HIS A 18 10.83 -19.62 -3.02
CA HIS A 18 11.80 -20.09 -4.02
C HIS A 18 11.64 -19.41 -5.40
N ILE A 19 11.30 -18.11 -5.39
CA ILE A 19 11.16 -17.31 -6.60
C ILE A 19 12.53 -16.73 -6.96
N GLU A 20 12.93 -16.80 -8.22
CA GLU A 20 14.15 -16.16 -8.71
C GLU A 20 13.93 -14.64 -8.83
N TYR A 21 14.79 -13.85 -8.21
CA TYR A 21 14.70 -12.39 -8.23
C TYR A 21 16.08 -11.74 -8.32
N THR A 22 16.12 -10.52 -8.86
CA THR A 22 17.32 -9.69 -8.92
C THR A 22 17.12 -8.44 -8.07
N VAL A 23 18.06 -8.16 -7.18
CA VAL A 23 18.06 -6.91 -6.39
C VAL A 23 18.84 -5.85 -7.15
N ILE A 24 18.16 -4.76 -7.50
CA ILE A 24 18.77 -3.61 -8.15
C ILE A 24 18.88 -2.48 -7.13
N ASP A 25 20.10 -2.08 -6.80
CA ASP A 25 20.34 -0.93 -5.93
C ASP A 25 20.38 0.37 -6.74
N ILE A 26 19.23 1.04 -6.80
CA ILE A 26 19.07 2.36 -7.45
C ILE A 26 19.86 3.50 -6.79
N THR A 27 20.50 3.25 -5.63
CA THR A 27 21.33 4.24 -4.94
C THR A 27 22.81 4.14 -5.33
N GLU A 28 23.22 3.07 -6.02
CA GLU A 28 24.59 2.94 -6.50
C GLU A 28 24.90 3.87 -7.69
N PRO A 29 26.10 4.47 -7.72
CA PRO A 29 26.53 5.29 -8.84
C PRO A 29 26.66 4.41 -10.10
N GLY A 30 25.86 4.71 -11.12
CA GLY A 30 25.78 3.94 -12.36
C GLY A 30 24.40 3.33 -12.62
N GLN A 31 23.53 3.26 -11.61
CA GLN A 31 22.16 2.73 -11.72
C GLN A 31 21.09 3.85 -11.84
N GLU A 32 21.49 5.00 -12.40
CA GLU A 32 20.61 6.16 -12.54
C GLU A 32 19.45 5.88 -13.51
N ALA A 33 19.70 5.07 -14.55
CA ALA A 33 18.67 4.68 -15.50
C ALA A 33 17.59 3.81 -14.85
N GLU A 34 17.98 2.92 -13.96
CA GLU A 34 17.12 2.01 -13.20
C GLU A 34 16.30 2.79 -12.17
N LYS A 35 16.93 3.78 -11.52
CA LYS A 35 16.24 4.73 -10.64
C LYS A 35 15.15 5.48 -11.40
N ASP A 36 15.45 6.00 -12.58
CA ASP A 36 14.51 6.78 -13.38
C ASP A 36 13.44 5.88 -14.02
N PHE A 37 13.81 4.66 -14.41
CA PHE A 37 12.88 3.63 -14.88
C PHE A 37 11.87 3.29 -13.79
N MET A 38 12.33 3.02 -12.56
CA MET A 38 11.48 2.76 -11.41
C MET A 38 10.53 3.94 -11.16
N GLN A 39 11.04 5.17 -11.15
CA GLN A 39 10.23 6.37 -10.86
C GLN A 39 9.21 6.69 -11.97
N THR A 40 9.51 6.34 -13.22
CA THR A 40 8.64 6.63 -14.37
C THR A 40 7.58 5.54 -14.59
N ASN A 41 7.94 4.27 -14.36
CA ASN A 41 7.05 3.13 -14.61
C ASN A 41 6.26 2.68 -13.39
N ALA A 42 6.67 3.07 -12.18
CA ALA A 42 5.90 2.76 -10.97
C ALA A 42 4.54 3.46 -11.01
N GLN A 43 3.48 2.66 -11.02
CA GLN A 43 2.10 3.18 -10.94
C GLN A 43 1.73 3.57 -9.52
N HIS A 44 2.28 2.87 -8.51
CA HIS A 44 2.11 3.23 -7.11
C HIS A 44 3.39 3.83 -6.55
N LYS A 45 3.23 4.96 -5.85
CA LYS A 45 4.37 5.70 -5.31
C LYS A 45 4.86 5.12 -3.96
N GLY A 46 4.18 4.07 -3.48
CA GLY A 46 4.24 3.65 -2.09
C GLY A 46 3.59 4.67 -1.17
N CYS A 47 3.31 4.27 0.06
CA CYS A 47 2.96 5.19 1.14
C CYS A 47 3.75 4.82 2.39
N THR A 48 4.09 5.79 3.23
CA THR A 48 4.65 5.53 4.57
C THR A 48 3.82 6.24 5.62
N ILE A 49 3.91 5.80 6.87
CA ILE A 49 3.24 6.46 8.01
C ILE A 49 3.58 7.96 8.09
N SER A 50 4.79 8.34 7.67
CA SER A 50 5.26 9.73 7.72
C SER A 50 4.96 10.53 6.45
N ASP A 51 4.79 9.86 5.32
CA ASP A 51 4.46 10.47 4.03
C ASP A 51 3.44 9.58 3.32
N PRO A 52 2.13 9.88 3.50
CA PRO A 52 1.06 9.09 2.92
C PRO A 52 0.95 9.28 1.40
N ASN A 53 1.57 10.32 0.83
CA ASN A 53 1.48 10.59 -0.61
C ASN A 53 2.83 11.06 -1.19
N PRO A 54 3.82 10.15 -1.28
CA PRO A 54 5.16 10.48 -1.72
C PRO A 54 5.15 11.08 -3.13
N ARG A 55 6.02 12.07 -3.37
CA ARG A 55 6.14 12.66 -4.72
C ARG A 55 6.68 11.67 -5.76
N HIS A 56 7.55 10.76 -5.33
CA HIS A 56 8.23 9.76 -6.18
C HIS A 56 8.05 8.37 -5.58
N ALA A 57 8.12 7.35 -6.42
CA ALA A 57 8.05 5.96 -6.00
C ALA A 57 9.17 5.62 -5.01
N LEU A 58 8.79 5.14 -3.83
CA LEU A 58 9.71 4.69 -2.80
C LEU A 58 9.96 3.19 -2.94
N PRO A 59 11.22 2.73 -2.84
CA PRO A 59 11.51 1.31 -2.82
C PRO A 59 10.94 0.63 -1.54
N PRO A 60 10.67 -0.68 -1.55
CA PRO A 60 10.81 -1.60 -2.68
C PRO A 60 9.69 -1.44 -3.72
N GLN A 61 10.05 -1.55 -4.99
CA GLN A 61 9.14 -1.54 -6.14
C GLN A 61 9.43 -2.81 -6.95
N LEU A 62 8.39 -3.56 -7.29
CA LEU A 62 8.54 -4.86 -7.93
C LEU A 62 8.16 -4.76 -9.40
N PHE A 63 9.04 -5.29 -10.23
CA PHE A 63 8.88 -5.38 -11.68
C PHE A 63 9.18 -6.81 -12.11
N ASN A 64 8.42 -7.29 -13.08
CA ASN A 64 8.76 -8.47 -13.85
C ASN A 64 9.29 -7.99 -15.20
N ASP A 65 10.60 -8.10 -15.39
CA ASP A 65 11.34 -7.51 -16.49
C ASP A 65 11.03 -6.00 -16.66
N THR A 66 10.19 -5.66 -17.64
CA THR A 66 9.76 -4.28 -17.92
C THR A 66 8.38 -3.94 -17.39
N GLU A 67 7.65 -4.92 -16.87
CA GLU A 67 6.26 -4.77 -16.45
C GLU A 67 6.16 -4.49 -14.95
N TYR A 68 5.49 -3.39 -14.58
CA TYR A 68 5.25 -3.05 -13.18
C TYR A 68 4.29 -4.05 -12.53
N CYS A 69 4.71 -4.66 -11.41
CA CYS A 69 3.89 -5.58 -10.63
C CYS A 69 3.14 -4.85 -9.51
N GLY A 70 3.87 -4.05 -8.72
CA GLY A 70 3.30 -3.33 -7.58
C GLY A 70 4.37 -2.87 -6.59
N ASP A 71 3.91 -2.23 -5.51
CA ASP A 71 4.77 -1.79 -4.42
C ASP A 71 4.81 -2.81 -3.26
N TYR A 72 5.37 -2.42 -2.12
CA TYR A 72 5.40 -3.26 -0.93
C TYR A 72 4.00 -3.67 -0.44
N ASP A 73 3.06 -2.74 -0.39
CA ASP A 73 1.76 -2.99 0.22
C ASP A 73 0.96 -3.96 -0.67
N ASP A 74 1.05 -3.81 -2.00
CA ASP A 74 0.48 -4.78 -2.95
C ASP A 74 1.12 -6.17 -2.83
N PHE A 75 2.45 -6.24 -2.66
CA PHE A 75 3.17 -7.49 -2.49
C PHE A 75 2.81 -8.22 -1.19
N ASP A 76 2.70 -7.48 -0.07
CA ASP A 76 2.33 -8.06 1.23
C ASP A 76 0.90 -8.61 1.16
N MET A 77 -0.02 -7.89 0.52
CA MET A 77 -1.38 -8.36 0.27
C MET A 77 -1.40 -9.62 -0.61
N ALA A 78 -0.64 -9.65 -1.72
CA ALA A 78 -0.53 -10.83 -2.58
C ALA A 78 0.05 -12.03 -1.83
N ASN A 79 0.98 -11.81 -0.90
CA ASN A 79 1.51 -12.84 -0.01
C ASN A 79 0.45 -13.35 0.97
N GLU A 80 -0.39 -12.48 1.54
CA GLU A 80 -1.47 -12.88 2.46
C GLU A 80 -2.54 -13.76 1.80
N VAL A 81 -2.81 -13.53 0.51
CA VAL A 81 -3.78 -14.32 -0.27
C VAL A 81 -3.14 -15.45 -1.09
N ASP A 82 -1.86 -15.77 -0.83
CA ASP A 82 -1.08 -16.79 -1.55
C ASP A 82 -1.08 -16.64 -3.08
N ASN A 83 -1.19 -15.40 -3.58
CA ASN A 83 -1.30 -15.09 -5.02
C ASN A 83 -0.06 -14.36 -5.57
N LEU A 84 1.11 -14.60 -4.96
CA LEU A 84 2.37 -13.94 -5.35
C LEU A 84 2.77 -14.23 -6.79
N GLU A 85 2.59 -15.45 -7.28
CA GLU A 85 3.00 -15.82 -8.65
C GLU A 85 2.22 -15.05 -9.71
N VAL A 86 0.92 -14.81 -9.47
CA VAL A 86 0.08 -14.00 -10.37
C VAL A 86 0.41 -12.51 -10.23
N PHE A 87 0.63 -12.03 -9.01
CA PHE A 87 1.06 -10.64 -8.76
C PHE A 87 2.38 -10.32 -9.48
N LEU A 88 3.34 -11.24 -9.41
CA LEU A 88 4.62 -11.13 -10.10
C LEU A 88 4.53 -11.47 -11.59
N LYS A 89 3.35 -11.80 -12.12
CA LYS A 89 3.12 -12.15 -13.52
C LYS A 89 3.96 -13.35 -14.00
N LEU A 90 4.31 -14.24 -13.06
CA LEU A 90 5.09 -15.46 -13.31
C LEU A 90 4.17 -16.63 -13.69
N ALA A 91 2.99 -16.70 -13.07
CA ALA A 91 1.96 -17.67 -13.45
C ALA A 91 1.02 -17.06 -14.50
N ALA A 92 0.67 -17.85 -15.52
CA ALA A 92 -0.52 -17.56 -16.31
C ALA A 92 -1.73 -17.51 -15.34
N PRO A 93 -2.70 -16.59 -15.52
CA PRO A 93 -3.83 -16.46 -14.61
C PRO A 93 -4.56 -17.81 -14.57
N ALA A 94 -4.27 -18.61 -13.54
CA ALA A 94 -4.91 -19.88 -13.35
C ALA A 94 -6.39 -19.55 -13.13
N ALA A 95 -7.23 -20.05 -14.02
CA ALA A 95 -8.67 -20.13 -13.79
C ALA A 95 -8.90 -20.65 -12.36
N PRO A 96 -9.94 -20.17 -11.65
CA PRO A 96 -10.08 -20.34 -10.22
C PRO A 96 -10.00 -21.83 -9.86
N GLU A 97 -8.88 -22.25 -9.27
CA GLU A 97 -8.77 -23.59 -8.71
C GLU A 97 -9.53 -23.63 -7.37
N PRO A 98 -10.27 -24.73 -7.14
CA PRO A 98 -11.36 -24.78 -6.20
C PRO A 98 -10.88 -24.77 -4.75
N GLU A 99 -11.68 -24.13 -3.90
CA GLU A 99 -11.66 -24.19 -2.44
C GLU A 99 -11.14 -25.55 -1.92
N HIS A 100 -10.05 -25.53 -1.15
CA HIS A 100 -9.75 -26.62 -0.22
C HIS A 100 -10.80 -26.61 0.90
N LYS A 101 -11.95 -27.23 0.61
CA LYS A 101 -12.90 -27.72 1.60
C LYS A 101 -12.27 -28.92 2.30
N ASN A 102 -11.58 -28.70 3.41
CA ASN A 102 -11.48 -29.74 4.41
C ASN A 102 -12.83 -29.82 5.13
N GLY A 103 -13.71 -30.68 4.60
CA GLY A 103 -14.84 -31.19 5.34
C GLY A 103 -14.33 -32.11 6.45
N ASP A 104 -14.54 -31.71 7.70
CA ASP A 104 -14.93 -32.68 8.72
C ASP A 104 -16.38 -32.42 9.07
N ASP A 105 -17.16 -33.46 8.84
CA ASP A 105 -18.59 -33.54 9.02
C ASP A 105 -18.90 -33.65 10.52
N SER A 106 -19.58 -32.65 11.05
CA SER A 106 -20.52 -32.85 12.15
C SER A 106 -21.61 -31.80 12.04
N ALA A 107 -22.68 -32.21 11.36
CA ALA A 107 -23.91 -31.45 11.24
C ALA A 107 -24.63 -31.25 12.61
N PRO A 108 -25.48 -30.21 12.72
CA PRO A 108 -26.03 -29.66 13.97
C PRO A 108 -27.40 -30.28 14.33
N PRO A 109 -28.15 -29.83 15.38
CA PRO A 109 -29.06 -28.67 15.20
C PRO A 109 -29.49 -27.85 16.45
N ALA A 110 -29.98 -26.63 16.15
CA ALA A 110 -31.01 -25.82 16.83
C ALA A 110 -30.66 -25.18 18.20
N THR A 111 -30.99 -23.92 18.52
CA THR A 111 -32.22 -23.11 18.35
C THR A 111 -31.85 -21.61 18.44
N ALA A 112 -32.21 -20.72 17.51
CA ALA A 112 -33.45 -19.92 17.38
C ALA A 112 -33.58 -18.68 18.30
N ALA A 113 -34.16 -17.62 17.72
CA ALA A 113 -34.60 -16.30 18.23
C ALA A 113 -33.52 -15.20 18.21
N ASP A 114 -33.52 -14.32 17.20
CA ASP A 114 -34.38 -13.11 17.03
C ASP A 114 -33.80 -11.92 17.82
N ASP A 115 -33.38 -10.85 17.14
CA ASP A 115 -34.21 -9.65 17.00
C ASP A 115 -33.49 -8.57 16.18
N GLU A 116 -34.33 -7.77 15.54
CA GLU A 116 -34.03 -6.65 14.66
C GLU A 116 -33.36 -5.46 15.41
N ASP A 117 -32.72 -4.54 14.69
CA ASP A 117 -33.30 -3.21 14.48
C ASP A 117 -32.33 -2.31 13.72
N GLU A 118 -32.90 -1.58 12.76
CA GLU A 118 -32.28 -0.48 12.04
C GLU A 118 -32.05 0.71 12.98
N ASN A 119 -30.94 1.44 12.85
CA ASN A 119 -31.07 2.89 12.88
C ASN A 119 -29.91 3.61 12.18
N LYS A 120 -30.31 4.34 11.15
CA LYS A 120 -29.61 5.38 10.42
C LYS A 120 -29.97 6.71 11.07
N GLU A 121 -29.03 7.42 11.69
CA GLU A 121 -29.19 8.87 11.80
C GLU A 121 -27.86 9.63 11.71
N ASN A 122 -27.76 10.35 10.59
CA ASN A 122 -26.86 11.46 10.37
C ASN A 122 -27.44 12.70 11.05
N LYS A 123 -26.66 13.46 11.81
CA LYS A 123 -27.01 14.86 12.12
C LYS A 123 -25.79 15.76 12.36
N THR A 124 -25.73 16.75 11.47
CA THR A 124 -24.92 17.96 11.41
C THR A 124 -25.15 18.90 12.61
N GLU A 125 -24.25 19.89 12.70
CA GLU A 125 -24.35 21.26 13.26
C GLU A 125 -23.34 21.49 14.41
N ASP A 126 -22.21 22.14 14.12
CA ASP A 126 -21.99 23.60 14.11
C ASP A 126 -22.18 24.25 15.49
N ASN A 127 -21.12 24.91 15.98
CA ASN A 127 -21.16 26.26 16.56
C ASN A 127 -19.79 26.66 17.15
N GLY A 128 -19.15 27.66 16.55
CA GLY A 128 -18.93 28.95 17.21
C GLY A 128 -17.90 29.12 18.35
N ALA A 129 -16.73 29.64 17.96
CA ALA A 129 -16.15 30.93 18.39
C ALA A 129 -15.36 31.12 19.71
N ALA A 130 -14.32 31.96 19.53
CA ALA A 130 -13.48 32.73 20.47
C ALA A 130 -12.39 31.95 21.23
N GLY A 131 -11.10 32.30 21.23
CA GLY A 131 -10.38 33.50 20.77
C GLY A 131 -9.31 33.80 21.83
N ASP A 132 -8.03 33.99 21.46
CA ASP A 132 -7.10 34.86 22.20
C ASP A 132 -5.85 35.21 21.38
N ALA A 133 -5.33 36.40 21.66
CA ALA A 133 -4.41 37.21 20.89
C ALA A 133 -2.92 36.98 21.21
N ALA A 134 -2.05 37.30 20.24
CA ALA A 134 -0.72 37.91 20.47
C ALA A 134 -0.06 38.20 19.09
N GLY A 135 0.11 39.48 18.72
CA GLY A 135 1.43 40.14 18.64
C GLY A 135 1.94 40.20 17.20
N ALA A 136 1.68 41.27 16.44
CA ALA A 136 2.52 42.47 16.29
C ALA A 136 3.89 42.19 15.62
N GLU A 137 4.04 42.57 14.34
CA GLU A 137 5.06 43.54 13.91
C GLU A 137 4.78 44.06 12.48
N THR A 138 5.10 45.33 12.30
CA THR A 138 4.94 46.24 11.16
C THR A 138 5.98 46.03 10.05
N THR A 139 5.67 46.37 8.79
CA THR A 139 6.47 47.31 7.97
C THR A 139 5.66 47.90 6.81
N GLU A 140 5.83 49.21 6.65
CA GLU A 140 5.38 50.14 5.59
C GLU A 140 5.86 49.79 4.17
N GLY A 141 5.21 50.37 3.15
CA GLY A 141 5.80 50.51 1.82
C GLY A 141 4.80 50.87 0.71
N ALA A 142 4.79 52.14 0.32
CA ALA A 142 3.90 52.79 -0.65
C ALA A 142 4.06 52.36 -2.13
N ASN A 143 2.94 52.33 -2.87
CA ASN A 143 2.71 52.78 -4.27
C ASN A 143 1.22 52.51 -4.57
N GLU A 144 0.38 53.32 -5.22
CA GLU A 144 0.53 54.07 -6.46
C GLU A 144 -0.72 54.96 -6.67
N VAL A 145 -0.56 56.04 -7.46
CA VAL A 145 -1.53 57.01 -8.03
C VAL A 145 -1.87 58.26 -7.22
#